data_AF-D8PQK0-F1
#
_entry.id   AF-D8PQK0-F1
#
_cell.length_a   1.000
_cell.length_b   1.000
_cell.length_c   1.000
_cell.angle_alpha   90.00
_cell.angle_beta   90.00
_cell.angle_gamma   90.00
#
_symmetry.space_group_name_H-M   'P 1'
#
loop_
_entity.id
_entity.type
_entity.pdbx_description
1 polymer ?
#
loop_
_entity_poly.entity_id
_entity_poly.type
_entity_poly.pdbx_seq_one_letter_code
_entity_poly.pdbx_strand_id
1 'polypeptide(L)'
;NLPPLPHVHDERIENQIFTHRSLFGRPTHVFEDRADDLAPDNEKFEHLGDTVLGLVVTTQIQQMYPGLRVGPSTKIRALVVGNQNLAAISVKYKLPERLKVHAAQVVSLKASVNVQADLFEAYVGGLFLHRGLSVVEAWLKPLFRPYIICAYEQVRQHHTVTRPFHTRAGSSMDSTDLPMSVEDARGSPTAGHLALFNQHLSRNNREVEWIYFDGS
;
A
#
# COMPACT_ATOMS: atom_id res chain seq x y z
N ASN A 1 -18.24 -15.73 6.99
CA ASN A 1 -18.50 -14.64 7.94
C ASN A 1 -17.25 -13.80 8.09
N LEU A 2 -17.39 -12.46 8.10
CA LEU A 2 -16.26 -11.58 8.35
C LEU A 2 -15.83 -11.69 9.83
N PRO A 3 -14.53 -11.54 10.17
CA PRO A 3 -14.13 -11.37 11.55
C PRO A 3 -14.79 -10.12 12.15
N PRO A 4 -15.02 -10.07 13.48
CA PRO A 4 -15.60 -8.92 14.13
C PRO A 4 -14.76 -7.66 13.88
N LEU A 5 -15.42 -6.53 13.67
CA LEU A 5 -14.76 -5.24 13.46
C LEU A 5 -14.17 -4.74 14.79
N PRO A 6 -12.85 -4.51 14.91
CA PRO A 6 -12.25 -4.02 16.15
C PRO A 6 -12.64 -2.57 16.41
N HIS A 7 -13.06 -2.24 17.62
CA HIS A 7 -13.49 -0.88 17.96
C HIS A 7 -12.32 0.10 18.13
N VAL A 8 -12.54 1.34 17.68
CA VAL A 8 -11.70 2.51 17.99
C VAL A 8 -12.40 3.27 19.11
N HIS A 9 -11.83 3.30 20.32
CA HIS A 9 -12.48 3.91 21.49
C HIS A 9 -12.19 5.40 21.66
N ASP A 10 -11.25 5.94 20.88
CA ASP A 10 -10.97 7.37 20.84
C ASP A 10 -11.97 8.07 19.92
N GLU A 11 -12.86 8.88 20.50
CA GLU A 11 -13.89 9.60 19.76
C GLU A 11 -13.34 10.57 18.72
N ARG A 12 -12.15 11.17 18.95
CA ARG A 12 -11.57 12.11 17.99
C ARG A 12 -11.09 11.37 16.76
N ILE A 13 -10.36 10.27 16.97
CA ILE A 13 -9.89 9.40 15.88
C ILE A 13 -11.10 8.84 15.14
N GLU A 14 -12.08 8.28 15.85
CA GLU A 14 -13.26 7.70 15.22
C GLU A 14 -14.05 8.74 14.42
N ASN A 15 -14.28 9.93 14.97
CA ASN A 15 -14.96 11.00 14.23
C ASN A 15 -14.22 11.38 12.95
N GLN A 16 -12.90 11.47 13.00
CA GLN A 16 -12.09 11.85 11.85
C GLN A 16 -12.03 10.73 10.78
N ILE A 17 -11.94 9.45 11.17
CA ILE A 17 -12.05 8.30 10.23
C ILE A 17 -13.31 8.41 9.36
N PHE A 18 -14.43 8.77 9.98
CA PHE A 18 -15.72 8.85 9.30
C PHE A 18 -16.03 10.24 8.72
N THR A 19 -15.03 11.11 8.55
CA THR A 19 -15.25 12.44 7.97
C THR A 19 -14.54 12.59 6.65
N HIS A 20 -15.30 12.69 5.56
CA HIS A 20 -14.75 12.92 4.24
C HIS A 20 -14.44 14.40 4.00
N ARG A 21 -13.37 14.68 3.26
CA ARG A 21 -12.91 16.05 2.92
C ARG A 21 -13.98 16.99 2.36
N SER A 22 -14.99 16.45 1.66
CA SER A 22 -16.09 17.26 1.10
C SER A 22 -16.90 17.98 2.17
N LEU A 23 -16.92 17.49 3.42
CA LEU A 23 -17.67 18.12 4.51
C LEU A 23 -17.16 19.54 4.81
N PHE A 24 -15.85 19.77 4.70
CA PHE A 24 -15.23 21.05 5.01
C PHE A 24 -14.75 21.81 3.76
N GLY A 25 -14.51 21.11 2.65
CA GLY A 25 -14.16 21.75 1.37
C GLY A 25 -12.83 22.50 1.41
N ARG A 26 -11.81 21.91 2.05
CA ARG A 26 -10.48 22.53 2.18
C ARG A 26 -9.77 22.70 0.81
N PRO A 27 -8.95 23.75 0.64
CA PRO A 27 -8.21 23.98 -0.59
C PRO A 27 -7.13 22.91 -0.81
N THR A 28 -7.09 22.33 -2.01
CA THR A 28 -6.17 21.22 -2.36
C THR A 28 -4.79 21.67 -2.84
N HIS A 29 -4.59 22.98 -3.07
CA HIS A 29 -3.32 23.54 -3.56
C HIS A 29 -2.39 23.99 -2.42
N VAL A 30 -2.84 23.87 -1.17
CA VAL A 30 -2.03 24.19 0.01
C VAL A 30 -1.10 23.02 0.30
N PHE A 31 0.17 23.31 0.55
CA PHE A 31 1.18 22.27 0.81
C PHE A 31 1.02 21.64 2.20
N GLU A 32 0.78 22.46 3.24
CA GLU A 32 0.60 21.98 4.61
C GLU A 32 -0.45 22.81 5.35
N ASP A 33 -1.23 22.14 6.20
CA ASP A 33 -2.13 22.82 7.14
C ASP A 33 -1.32 23.56 8.21
N ARG A 34 -1.93 24.60 8.79
CA ARG A 34 -1.37 25.24 9.99
C ARG A 34 -1.49 24.29 11.18
N ALA A 35 -0.51 24.31 12.08
CA ALA A 35 -0.48 23.43 13.25
C ALA A 35 -1.71 23.55 14.17
N ASP A 36 -2.32 24.74 14.21
CA ASP A 36 -3.54 25.04 14.98
C ASP A 36 -4.84 24.76 14.21
N ASP A 37 -4.77 24.41 12.93
CA ASP A 37 -5.91 24.19 12.05
C ASP A 37 -5.66 23.03 11.08
N LEU A 38 -5.41 21.83 11.63
CA LEU A 38 -5.21 20.61 10.84
C LEU A 38 -6.51 20.13 10.19
N ALA A 39 -6.40 19.55 8.99
CA ALA A 39 -7.53 18.95 8.28
C ALA A 39 -8.24 17.89 9.15
N PRO A 40 -9.54 18.08 9.47
CA PRO A 40 -10.32 17.19 10.31
C PRO A 40 -11.00 16.06 9.52
N ASP A 41 -10.47 15.72 8.34
CA ASP A 41 -10.95 14.64 7.47
C ASP A 41 -10.07 13.38 7.56
N ASN A 42 -10.50 12.35 6.84
CA ASN A 42 -9.94 11.01 6.89
C ASN A 42 -8.70 10.80 6.01
N GLU A 43 -8.26 11.77 5.19
CA GLU A 43 -7.20 11.54 4.18
C GLU A 43 -5.86 11.12 4.81
N LYS A 44 -5.52 11.67 5.99
CA LYS A 44 -4.31 11.27 6.73
C LYS A 44 -4.38 9.82 7.21
N PHE A 45 -5.56 9.35 7.60
CA PHE A 45 -5.75 7.96 8.01
C PHE A 45 -5.84 7.02 6.82
N GLU A 46 -6.46 7.42 5.72
CA GLU A 46 -6.47 6.67 4.46
C GLU A 46 -5.04 6.38 4.02
N HIS A 47 -4.22 7.41 3.93
CA HIS A 47 -2.81 7.28 3.52
C HIS A 47 -2.00 6.35 4.44
N LEU A 48 -2.17 6.50 5.77
CA LEU A 48 -1.53 5.60 6.74
C LEU A 48 -2.05 4.16 6.62
N GLY A 49 -3.36 4.03 6.42
CA GLY A 49 -4.09 2.79 6.30
C GLY A 49 -3.68 1.95 5.10
N ASP A 50 -3.54 2.56 3.93
CA ASP A 50 -3.03 1.90 2.72
C ASP A 50 -1.64 1.28 2.96
N THR A 51 -0.74 2.05 3.58
CA THR A 51 0.61 1.55 3.91
C THR A 51 0.56 0.36 4.87
N VAL A 52 -0.24 0.45 5.94
CA VAL A 52 -0.42 -0.63 6.92
C VAL A 52 -1.05 -1.86 6.28
N LEU A 53 -2.08 -1.67 5.47
CA LEU A 53 -2.76 -2.73 4.74
C LEU A 53 -1.80 -3.45 3.79
N GLY A 54 -1.03 -2.68 3.02
CA GLY A 54 -0.01 -3.18 2.11
C GLY A 54 1.05 -4.00 2.83
N LEU A 55 1.53 -3.56 4.00
CA LEU A 55 2.45 -4.31 4.85
C LEU A 55 1.84 -5.66 5.27
N VAL A 56 0.67 -5.63 5.92
CA VAL A 56 0.04 -6.85 6.47
C VAL A 56 -0.25 -7.87 5.38
N VAL A 57 -0.83 -7.45 4.26
CA VAL A 57 -1.14 -8.35 3.14
C VAL A 57 0.13 -8.89 2.50
N THR A 58 1.16 -8.06 2.28
CA THR A 58 2.42 -8.52 1.69
C THR A 58 3.11 -9.56 2.58
N THR A 59 3.22 -9.28 3.88
CA THR A 59 3.82 -10.21 4.85
C THR A 59 3.02 -11.53 4.91
N GLN A 60 1.70 -11.46 4.87
CA GLN A 60 0.85 -12.64 4.88
C GLN A 60 1.02 -13.49 3.61
N ILE A 61 1.11 -12.87 2.43
CA ILE A 61 1.39 -13.58 1.17
C ILE A 61 2.74 -14.31 1.25
N GLN A 62 3.79 -13.65 1.73
CA GLN A 62 5.12 -14.25 1.88
C GLN A 62 5.13 -15.42 2.86
N GLN A 63 4.40 -15.32 3.97
CA GLN A 63 4.27 -16.40 4.95
C GLN A 63 3.50 -17.60 4.38
N MET A 64 2.44 -17.35 3.61
CA MET A 64 1.62 -18.41 3.00
C MET A 64 2.31 -19.08 1.81
N TYR A 65 3.11 -18.33 1.04
CA TYR A 65 3.77 -18.81 -0.17
C TYR A 65 5.26 -18.39 -0.22
N PRO A 66 6.14 -19.00 0.59
CA PRO A 66 7.54 -18.55 0.72
C PRO A 66 8.37 -18.61 -0.58
N GLY A 67 8.01 -19.49 -1.51
CA GLY A 67 8.67 -19.62 -2.81
C GLY A 67 8.14 -18.66 -3.89
N LEU A 68 7.19 -17.78 -3.57
CA LEU A 68 6.56 -16.90 -4.54
C LEU A 68 7.50 -15.76 -4.95
N ARG A 69 7.70 -15.59 -6.25
CA ARG A 69 8.50 -14.48 -6.80
C ARG A 69 7.79 -13.13 -6.61
N VAL A 70 8.58 -12.06 -6.56
CA VAL A 70 8.11 -10.67 -6.36
C VAL A 70 7.00 -10.28 -7.34
N GLY A 71 7.19 -10.51 -8.65
CA GLY A 71 6.20 -10.11 -9.66
C GLY A 71 4.78 -10.68 -9.42
N PRO A 72 4.61 -12.01 -9.34
CA PRO A 72 3.34 -12.63 -8.95
C PRO A 72 2.84 -12.17 -7.58
N SER A 73 3.72 -11.98 -6.59
CA SER A 73 3.35 -11.47 -5.26
C SER A 73 2.70 -10.09 -5.32
N THR A 74 3.30 -9.15 -6.07
CA THR A 74 2.73 -7.82 -6.30
C THR A 74 1.38 -7.88 -7.01
N LYS A 75 1.23 -8.78 -7.99
CA LYS A 75 -0.04 -8.97 -8.71
C LYS A 75 -1.14 -9.52 -7.79
N ILE A 76 -0.83 -10.50 -6.95
CA ILE A 76 -1.76 -11.03 -5.94
C ILE A 76 -2.15 -9.93 -4.96
N ARG A 77 -1.18 -9.19 -4.42
CA ARG A 77 -1.44 -8.06 -3.52
C ARG A 77 -2.42 -7.07 -4.15
N ALA A 78 -2.13 -6.61 -5.37
CA ALA A 78 -2.98 -5.65 -6.08
C ALA A 78 -4.42 -6.16 -6.30
N LEU A 79 -4.61 -7.46 -6.55
CA LEU A 79 -5.94 -8.06 -6.62
C LEU A 79 -6.64 -8.06 -5.25
N VAL A 80 -5.91 -8.38 -4.18
CA VAL A 80 -6.47 -8.49 -2.82
C VAL A 80 -6.89 -7.12 -2.27
N VAL A 81 -6.02 -6.11 -2.40
CA VAL A 81 -6.25 -4.76 -1.83
C VAL A 81 -6.77 -3.74 -2.84
N GLY A 82 -7.27 -4.19 -4.00
CA GLY A 82 -7.85 -3.27 -4.99
C GLY A 82 -9.18 -2.67 -4.51
N ASN A 83 -9.48 -1.44 -4.95
CA ASN A 83 -10.63 -0.65 -4.50
C ASN A 83 -11.96 -1.40 -4.52
N GLN A 84 -12.23 -2.23 -5.54
CA GLN A 84 -13.47 -3.02 -5.58
C GLN A 84 -13.62 -3.96 -4.38
N ASN A 85 -12.54 -4.63 -3.98
CA ASN A 85 -12.55 -5.55 -2.85
C ASN A 85 -12.67 -4.79 -1.53
N LEU A 86 -11.89 -3.71 -1.36
CA LEU A 86 -11.94 -2.90 -0.14
C LEU A 86 -13.32 -2.24 0.05
N ALA A 87 -13.90 -1.69 -1.02
CA ALA A 87 -15.25 -1.15 -1.01
C ALA A 87 -16.29 -2.20 -0.60
N ALA A 88 -16.22 -3.40 -1.19
CA ALA A 88 -17.14 -4.49 -0.84
C ALA A 88 -17.00 -4.92 0.63
N ILE A 89 -15.78 -4.94 1.18
CA ILE A 89 -15.54 -5.22 2.60
C ILE A 89 -16.10 -4.08 3.48
N SER A 90 -15.83 -2.83 3.11
CA SER A 90 -16.33 -1.62 3.77
C SER A 90 -17.85 -1.63 3.92
N VAL A 91 -18.56 -1.95 2.83
CA VAL A 91 -20.02 -2.07 2.79
C VAL A 91 -20.51 -3.21 3.67
N LYS A 92 -19.85 -4.37 3.65
CA LYS A 92 -20.23 -5.49 4.54
C LYS A 92 -20.08 -5.16 6.02
N TYR A 93 -19.13 -4.30 6.37
CA TYR A 93 -18.99 -3.74 7.72
C TYR A 93 -19.89 -2.54 8.00
N LYS A 94 -20.66 -2.09 7.02
CA LYS A 94 -21.56 -0.93 7.10
C LYS A 94 -20.84 0.39 7.44
N LEU A 95 -19.56 0.50 7.11
CA LEU A 95 -18.79 1.72 7.34
C LEU A 95 -19.38 2.94 6.60
N PRO A 96 -19.84 2.84 5.33
CA PRO A 96 -20.36 4.00 4.60
C PRO A 96 -21.61 4.63 5.23
N GLU A 97 -22.38 3.87 6.02
CA GLU A 97 -23.56 4.39 6.72
C GLU A 97 -23.17 5.49 7.71
N ARG A 98 -21.99 5.37 8.31
CA ARG A 98 -21.43 6.27 9.33
C ARG A 98 -20.67 7.46 8.74
N LEU A 99 -20.37 7.42 7.44
CA LEU A 99 -19.60 8.46 6.76
C LEU A 99 -20.32 9.81 6.77
N LYS A 100 -19.62 10.85 7.20
CA LYS A 100 -20.02 12.26 7.18
C LYS A 100 -19.44 12.93 5.93
N VAL A 101 -20.33 13.50 5.12
CA VAL A 101 -20.03 14.15 3.85
C VAL A 101 -20.92 15.39 3.71
N HIS A 102 -20.60 16.29 2.80
CA HIS A 102 -21.48 17.41 2.47
C HIS A 102 -22.87 16.92 2.03
N ALA A 103 -23.93 17.57 2.52
CA ALA A 103 -25.33 17.14 2.32
C ALA A 103 -25.69 16.90 0.85
N ALA A 104 -25.22 17.77 -0.06
CA ALA A 104 -25.47 17.66 -1.49
C ALA A 104 -24.79 16.45 -2.17
N GLN A 105 -23.83 15.81 -1.52
CA GLN A 105 -23.01 14.74 -2.09
C GLN A 105 -23.21 13.39 -1.38
N VAL A 106 -24.19 13.28 -0.46
CA VAL A 106 -24.41 12.09 0.37
C VAL A 106 -24.61 10.84 -0.48
N VAL A 107 -25.52 10.90 -1.46
CA VAL A 107 -25.89 9.73 -2.27
C VAL A 107 -24.72 9.28 -3.14
N SER A 108 -24.05 10.21 -3.82
CA SER A 108 -22.97 9.90 -4.74
C SER A 108 -21.71 9.40 -4.02
N LEU A 109 -21.30 10.05 -2.93
CA LEU A 109 -20.07 9.68 -2.22
C LEU A 109 -20.22 8.40 -1.42
N LYS A 110 -21.36 8.19 -0.73
CA LYS A 110 -21.57 6.94 0.02
C LYS A 110 -21.69 5.71 -0.89
N ALA A 111 -22.06 5.88 -2.15
CA ALA A 111 -22.11 4.82 -3.15
C ALA A 111 -20.82 4.69 -3.98
N SER A 112 -19.86 5.62 -3.84
CA SER A 112 -18.63 5.63 -4.63
C SER A 112 -17.68 4.52 -4.17
N VAL A 113 -17.27 3.66 -5.11
CA VAL A 113 -16.32 2.57 -4.85
C VAL A 113 -15.00 3.10 -4.28
N ASN A 114 -14.49 4.22 -4.80
CA ASN A 114 -13.24 4.80 -4.29
C ASN A 114 -13.43 5.27 -2.84
N VAL A 115 -14.45 6.09 -2.57
CA VAL A 115 -14.71 6.59 -1.20
C VAL A 115 -14.95 5.46 -0.20
N GLN A 116 -15.61 4.37 -0.62
CA GLN A 116 -15.82 3.21 0.24
C GLN A 116 -14.51 2.44 0.53
N ALA A 117 -13.61 2.34 -0.45
CA ALA A 117 -12.28 1.76 -0.29
C ALA A 117 -11.41 2.64 0.61
N ASP A 118 -11.33 3.93 0.30
CA ASP A 118 -10.60 4.94 1.06
C ASP A 118 -11.08 4.96 2.54
N LEU A 119 -12.38 4.80 2.77
CA LEU A 119 -12.94 4.69 4.13
C LEU A 119 -12.50 3.43 4.86
N PHE A 120 -12.33 2.30 4.17
CA PHE A 120 -11.80 1.09 4.78
C PHE A 120 -10.33 1.27 5.17
N GLU A 121 -9.53 1.88 4.30
CA GLU A 121 -8.13 2.22 4.59
C GLU A 121 -8.05 3.21 5.75
N ALA A 122 -8.86 4.26 5.76
CA ALA A 122 -8.95 5.19 6.87
C ALA A 122 -9.29 4.50 8.19
N TYR A 123 -10.18 3.51 8.16
CA TYR A 123 -10.47 2.71 9.35
C TYR A 123 -9.26 1.92 9.83
N VAL A 124 -8.52 1.28 8.91
CA VAL A 124 -7.26 0.58 9.21
C VAL A 124 -6.23 1.54 9.80
N GLY A 125 -6.04 2.72 9.21
CA GLY A 125 -5.08 3.73 9.66
C GLY A 125 -5.42 4.29 11.04
N GLY A 126 -6.68 4.62 11.29
CA GLY A 126 -7.12 5.08 12.61
C GLY A 126 -7.06 3.99 13.68
N LEU A 127 -7.38 2.74 13.34
CA LEU A 127 -7.21 1.60 14.25
C LEU A 127 -5.73 1.35 14.57
N PHE A 128 -4.85 1.42 13.57
CA PHE A 128 -3.41 1.32 13.77
C PHE A 128 -2.89 2.42 14.70
N LEU A 129 -3.29 3.68 14.48
CA LEU A 129 -2.86 4.79 15.32
C LEU A 129 -3.33 4.62 16.78
N HIS A 130 -4.56 4.14 16.98
CA HIS A 130 -5.15 3.99 18.31
C HIS A 130 -4.68 2.74 19.06
N ARG A 131 -4.52 1.60 18.36
CA ARG A 131 -4.36 0.26 18.97
C ARG A 131 -3.06 -0.45 18.58
N GLY A 132 -2.28 0.10 17.66
CA GLY A 132 -1.03 -0.49 17.17
C GLY A 132 -1.23 -1.63 16.17
N LEU A 133 -0.10 -2.08 15.59
CA LEU A 133 -0.08 -3.05 14.50
C LEU A 133 -0.62 -4.44 14.89
N SER A 134 -0.38 -4.89 16.13
CA SER A 134 -0.77 -6.24 16.57
C SER A 134 -2.28 -6.48 16.50
N VAL A 135 -3.07 -5.48 16.89
CA VAL A 135 -4.55 -5.53 16.83
C VAL A 135 -5.02 -5.52 15.38
N VAL A 136 -4.39 -4.70 14.53
CA VAL A 136 -4.70 -4.64 13.09
C VAL A 136 -4.40 -5.98 12.42
N GLU A 137 -3.23 -6.58 12.67
CA GLU A 137 -2.87 -7.88 12.12
C GLU A 137 -3.83 -8.99 12.55
N ALA A 138 -4.22 -9.02 13.82
CA ALA A 138 -5.14 -10.03 14.35
C ALA A 138 -6.51 -9.99 13.66
N TRP A 139 -6.92 -8.82 13.18
CA TRP A 139 -8.15 -8.63 12.42
C TRP A 139 -7.97 -8.86 10.91
N LEU A 140 -6.96 -8.25 10.31
CA LEU A 140 -6.75 -8.28 8.86
C LEU A 140 -6.28 -9.63 8.34
N LYS A 141 -5.44 -10.38 9.09
CA LYS A 141 -4.94 -11.69 8.64
C LYS A 141 -6.08 -12.69 8.38
N PRO A 142 -7.01 -12.95 9.31
CA PRO A 142 -8.13 -13.85 9.03
C PRO A 142 -9.10 -13.27 7.98
N LEU A 143 -9.27 -11.93 7.92
CA LEU A 143 -10.10 -11.26 6.92
C LEU A 143 -9.60 -11.52 5.49
N PHE A 144 -8.31 -11.30 5.24
CA PHE A 144 -7.73 -11.34 3.89
C PHE A 144 -7.21 -12.72 3.46
N ARG A 145 -7.05 -13.67 4.40
CA ARG A 145 -6.64 -15.05 4.08
C ARG A 145 -7.43 -15.68 2.91
N PRO A 146 -8.78 -15.70 2.89
CA PRO A 146 -9.52 -16.29 1.78
C PRO A 146 -9.30 -15.54 0.45
N TYR A 147 -9.19 -14.22 0.48
CA TYR A 147 -8.92 -13.40 -0.71
C TYR A 147 -7.54 -13.70 -1.31
N ILE A 148 -6.53 -13.87 -0.45
CA ILE A 148 -5.17 -14.25 -0.86
C ILE A 148 -5.16 -15.61 -1.55
N ILE A 149 -5.90 -16.60 -1.02
CA ILE A 149 -5.99 -17.95 -1.62
C ILE A 149 -6.59 -17.86 -3.03
N CYS A 150 -7.73 -17.19 -3.19
CA CYS A 150 -8.38 -17.05 -4.48
C CYS A 150 -7.51 -16.28 -5.49
N ALA A 151 -6.90 -15.16 -5.06
CA ALA A 151 -6.02 -14.37 -5.93
C ALA A 151 -4.76 -15.16 -6.34
N TYR A 152 -4.19 -15.96 -5.43
CA TYR A 152 -3.06 -16.84 -5.74
C TYR A 152 -3.41 -17.87 -6.80
N GLU A 153 -4.54 -18.55 -6.67
CA GLU A 153 -5.01 -19.55 -7.65
C GLU A 153 -5.22 -18.92 -9.02
N GLN A 154 -5.90 -17.77 -9.07
CA GLN A 154 -6.12 -17.01 -10.30
C GLN A 154 -4.79 -16.63 -10.97
N VAL A 155 -3.87 -16.04 -10.22
CA VAL A 155 -2.57 -15.59 -10.76
C VAL A 155 -1.73 -16.78 -11.23
N ARG A 156 -1.74 -17.90 -10.50
CA ARG A 156 -1.01 -19.13 -10.87
C ARG A 156 -1.53 -19.74 -12.17
N GLN A 157 -2.86 -19.80 -12.36
CA GLN A 157 -3.46 -20.33 -13.58
C GLN A 157 -3.03 -19.51 -14.81
N HIS A 158 -3.16 -18.18 -14.74
CA HIS A 158 -2.74 -17.31 -15.85
C HIS A 158 -1.23 -17.39 -16.14
N HIS A 159 -0.38 -17.46 -15.10
CA HIS A 159 1.07 -17.59 -15.31
C HIS A 159 1.52 -18.91 -15.94
N THR A 160 0.78 -19.99 -15.70
CA THR A 160 1.10 -21.31 -16.27
C THR A 160 0.75 -21.35 -17.76
N VAL A 161 -0.33 -20.69 -18.16
CA VAL A 161 -0.78 -20.62 -19.56
C VAL A 161 0.14 -19.75 -20.43
N THR A 162 0.69 -18.66 -19.89
CA THR A 162 1.57 -17.73 -20.64
C THR A 162 3.03 -18.23 -20.78
N ARG A 163 3.39 -19.37 -20.20
CA ARG A 163 4.68 -20.03 -20.48
C ARG A 163 4.44 -21.19 -21.45
N PRO A 164 4.49 -20.98 -22.78
CA PRO A 164 4.69 -22.11 -23.66
C PRO A 164 6.01 -22.78 -23.27
N PHE A 165 5.98 -24.10 -23.16
CA PHE A 165 7.20 -24.90 -23.06
C PHE A 165 8.10 -24.55 -24.24
N HIS A 166 9.19 -23.82 -24.00
CA HIS A 166 10.34 -23.91 -24.90
C HIS A 166 11.04 -25.23 -24.59
N THR A 167 10.55 -26.30 -25.20
CA THR A 167 11.35 -27.51 -25.45
C THR A 167 12.55 -27.08 -26.29
N ARG A 168 13.69 -26.83 -25.62
CA ARG A 168 14.97 -26.67 -26.30
C ARG A 168 15.42 -28.06 -26.74
N ALA A 169 14.88 -28.55 -27.85
CA ALA A 169 15.52 -29.61 -28.63
C ALA A 169 16.84 -29.04 -29.21
N GLY A 170 17.89 -29.86 -29.18
CA GLY A 170 19.27 -29.40 -29.18
C GLY A 170 19.80 -28.74 -30.45
N SER A 171 20.98 -28.13 -30.31
CA SER A 171 22.02 -28.14 -31.33
C SER A 171 23.37 -27.85 -30.68
N SER A 172 24.36 -28.49 -31.27
CA SER A 172 25.78 -28.62 -30.98
C SER A 172 26.57 -27.32 -30.73
N MET A 173 27.62 -27.49 -29.92
CA MET A 173 28.94 -26.84 -29.96
C MET A 173 29.15 -25.73 -31.00
N ASP A 174 29.57 -24.56 -30.52
CA ASP A 174 30.84 -24.01 -30.98
C ASP A 174 31.52 -23.21 -29.85
N SER A 175 32.82 -23.35 -29.78
CA SER A 175 33.74 -22.82 -28.77
C SER A 175 34.49 -21.63 -29.34
N THR A 176 34.55 -20.52 -28.62
CA THR A 176 35.68 -19.57 -28.62
C THR A 176 35.50 -18.53 -27.50
N ASP A 177 36.46 -18.56 -26.56
CA ASP A 177 37.07 -17.52 -25.71
C ASP A 177 36.72 -16.03 -26.00
N LEU A 178 36.66 -15.01 -25.12
CA LEU A 178 37.09 -14.61 -23.74
C LEU A 178 36.50 -13.16 -23.54
N PRO A 179 36.74 -12.35 -22.47
CA PRO A 179 36.77 -12.55 -21.02
C PRO A 179 35.72 -11.67 -20.27
N MET A 180 35.68 -11.78 -18.94
CA MET A 180 34.88 -10.95 -18.02
C MET A 180 35.09 -9.43 -18.19
N SER A 181 33.99 -8.69 -18.21
CA SER A 181 33.91 -7.30 -17.73
C SER A 181 32.85 -7.22 -16.62
N VAL A 182 33.30 -6.80 -15.44
CA VAL A 182 32.48 -6.52 -14.26
C VAL A 182 32.16 -5.04 -14.31
N GLU A 183 30.96 -4.69 -14.76
CA GLU A 183 30.29 -3.37 -14.68
C GLU A 183 28.91 -3.64 -15.33
N ASP A 184 27.75 -3.55 -14.70
CA ASP A 184 27.25 -2.42 -13.94
C ASP A 184 26.07 -2.93 -13.07
N ALA A 185 26.30 -3.10 -11.77
CA ALA A 185 25.25 -3.45 -10.81
C ALA A 185 24.41 -2.20 -10.48
N ARG A 186 23.57 -1.74 -11.42
CA ARG A 186 22.58 -0.70 -11.12
C ARG A 186 21.31 -1.30 -10.57
N GLY A 187 21.32 -1.53 -9.26
CA GLY A 187 20.15 -1.86 -8.47
C GLY A 187 20.34 -1.53 -7.00
N SER A 188 20.12 -0.26 -6.62
CA SER A 188 19.78 0.10 -5.24
C SER A 188 18.97 1.41 -5.19
N PRO A 189 17.85 1.47 -4.44
CA PRO A 189 16.85 2.55 -4.48
C PRO A 189 17.16 3.71 -3.51
N THR A 190 18.38 4.24 -3.52
CA THR A 190 18.74 5.44 -2.71
C THR A 190 18.59 6.77 -3.46
N ALA A 191 18.22 6.72 -4.74
CA ALA A 191 18.16 7.88 -5.63
C ALA A 191 17.17 8.99 -5.22
N GLY A 192 16.21 8.71 -4.32
CA GLY A 192 15.23 9.71 -3.88
C GLY A 192 15.73 10.60 -2.76
N HIS A 193 16.12 10.02 -1.63
CA HIS A 193 16.48 10.78 -0.43
C HIS A 193 17.80 11.54 -0.59
N LEU A 194 18.80 10.96 -1.27
CA LEU A 194 20.07 11.65 -1.54
C LEU A 194 19.91 12.80 -2.54
N ALA A 195 19.05 12.64 -3.55
CA ALA A 195 18.78 13.72 -4.50
C ALA A 195 18.07 14.91 -3.81
N LEU A 196 17.07 14.64 -2.96
CA LEU A 196 16.38 15.67 -2.19
C LEU A 196 17.31 16.35 -1.17
N PHE A 197 18.18 15.58 -0.50
CA PHE A 197 19.17 16.09 0.44
C PHE A 197 20.21 16.99 -0.26
N ASN A 198 20.77 16.54 -1.38
CA ASN A 198 21.73 17.32 -2.15
C ASN A 198 21.10 18.60 -2.74
N GLN A 199 19.85 18.53 -3.19
CA GLN A 199 19.11 19.70 -3.69
C GLN A 199 18.82 20.73 -2.59
N HIS A 200 18.57 20.28 -1.36
CA HIS A 200 18.40 21.18 -0.21
C HIS A 200 19.71 21.89 0.15
N LEU A 201 20.83 21.17 0.13
CA LEU A 201 22.15 21.70 0.46
C LEU A 201 22.65 22.70 -0.59
N SER A 202 22.44 22.42 -1.87
CA SER A 202 22.78 23.34 -2.96
C SER A 202 21.98 24.64 -2.90
N ARG A 203 20.70 24.59 -2.49
CA ARG A 203 19.86 25.79 -2.26
C ARG A 203 20.35 26.66 -1.10
N ASN A 204 21.06 26.06 -0.14
CA ASN A 204 21.60 26.73 1.04
C ASN A 204 23.11 27.04 0.92
N ASN A 205 23.69 26.96 -0.28
CA ASN A 205 25.09 27.23 -0.58
C ASN A 205 26.09 26.40 0.26
N ARG A 206 25.72 25.14 0.57
CA ARG A 206 26.58 24.18 1.27
C ARG A 206 26.92 23.02 0.35
N GLU A 207 28.20 22.69 0.22
CA GLU A 207 28.68 21.48 -0.45
C GLU A 207 28.95 20.38 0.58
N VAL A 208 28.64 19.14 0.21
CA VAL A 208 28.97 17.95 1.00
C VAL A 208 30.07 17.19 0.27
N GLU A 209 31.21 17.07 0.93
CA GLU A 209 32.32 16.22 0.50
C GLU A 209 32.16 14.84 1.12
N TRP A 210 31.99 13.82 0.28
CA TRP A 210 31.88 12.43 0.72
C TRP A 210 33.28 11.82 0.78
N ILE A 211 33.81 11.64 1.99
CA ILE A 211 35.07 10.93 2.21
C ILE A 211 34.74 9.45 2.43
N TYR A 212 35.13 8.62 1.47
CA TYR A 212 35.06 7.17 1.60
C TYR A 212 36.33 6.68 2.30
N PHE A 213 36.18 5.96 3.41
CA PHE A 213 37.27 5.25 4.06
C PHE A 213 37.27 3.81 3.59
N ASP A 214 38.27 3.42 2.79
CA ASP A 214 38.57 2.01 2.58
C ASP A 214 39.28 1.51 3.84
N GLY A 215 38.54 0.82 4.70
CA GLY A 215 39.07 0.21 5.91
C GLY A 215 40.15 -0.82 5.56
N SER A 216 41.38 -0.57 6.04
CA SER A 216 42.48 -1.54 6.05
C SER A 216 42.32 -2.52 7.19
#